data_AF-A0A0F7VN77-F1
#
_entry.id   AF-A0A0F7VN77-F1
#
_cell.length_a   1.000
_cell.length_b   1.000
_cell.length_c   1.000
_cell.angle_alpha   90.00
_cell.angle_beta   90.00
_cell.angle_gamma   90.00
#
_symmetry.space_group_name_H-M   'P 1'
#
loop_
_entity.id
_entity.type
_entity.pdbx_description
1 polymer ?
#
loop_
_entity_poly.entity_id
_entity_poly.type
_entity_poly.pdbx_seq_one_letter_code
_entity_poly.pdbx_strand_id
1 'polypeptide(L)'
;MRQGWKITVVVLAAAAVVSTPLVWLLNGPDAGQLAGASVQAAVGVAALLWALFQSPDRRTDDTAVSTGQVRAGGGGTGVSGIRRPGGEGSGSARAERTGPVTAHGDGSAGVSGIDYTG
;
A
#
# COMPACT_ATOMS: atom_id res chain seq x y z
N MET A 1 -1.52 1.65 -11.18
CA MET A 1 -2.56 2.59 -11.67
C MET A 1 -1.87 3.71 -12.42
N ARG A 2 -2.27 3.99 -13.68
CA ARG A 2 -1.53 4.89 -14.58
C ARG A 2 -1.56 6.34 -14.09
N GLN A 3 -0.38 6.94 -13.96
CA GLN A 3 -0.14 8.31 -13.45
C GLN A 3 -1.00 9.38 -14.14
N GLY A 4 -1.36 9.19 -15.41
CA GLY A 4 -2.22 10.11 -16.16
C GLY A 4 -3.64 10.26 -15.59
N TRP A 5 -4.20 9.23 -14.96
CA TRP A 5 -5.54 9.32 -14.38
C TRP A 5 -5.57 10.15 -13.10
N LYS A 6 -4.53 10.03 -12.26
CA LYS A 6 -4.37 10.86 -11.05
C LYS A 6 -4.21 12.34 -11.40
N ILE A 7 -3.40 12.64 -12.43
CA ILE A 7 -3.23 14.02 -12.92
C ILE A 7 -4.55 14.59 -13.42
N THR A 8 -5.35 13.80 -14.14
CA THR A 8 -6.65 14.23 -14.65
C THR A 8 -7.62 14.60 -13.52
N VAL A 9 -7.68 13.80 -12.45
CA VAL A 9 -8.52 14.08 -11.28
C VAL A 9 -8.09 15.37 -10.55
N VAL A 10 -6.78 15.57 -10.37
CA VAL A 10 -6.25 16.79 -9.73
C VAL A 10 -6.55 18.03 -10.58
N VAL A 11 -6.40 17.95 -11.90
CA VAL A 11 -6.70 19.07 -12.81
C VAL A 11 -8.18 19.43 -12.78
N LEU A 12 -9.10 18.45 -12.80
CA LEU A 12 -10.53 18.72 -12.70
C LEU A 12 -10.93 19.34 -11.35
N ALA A 13 -10.34 18.87 -10.26
CA ALA A 13 -10.58 19.45 -8.93
C ALA A 13 -10.07 20.89 -8.84
N ALA A 14 -8.87 21.17 -9.36
CA ALA A 14 -8.32 22.52 -9.39
C ALA A 14 -9.18 23.46 -10.25
N ALA A 15 -9.62 23.02 -11.42
CA ALA A 15 -10.50 23.80 -12.30
C ALA A 15 -11.84 24.13 -11.62
N ALA A 16 -12.44 23.16 -10.91
CA ALA A 16 -13.67 23.39 -10.15
C ALA A 16 -13.47 24.43 -9.03
N VAL A 17 -12.40 24.30 -8.23
CA VAL A 17 -12.09 25.25 -7.15
C VAL A 17 -11.86 26.66 -7.69
N VAL A 18 -11.08 26.82 -8.76
CA VAL A 18 -10.77 28.13 -9.35
C VAL A 18 -11.97 28.75 -10.07
N SER A 19 -12.94 27.95 -10.54
CA SER A 19 -14.18 28.46 -11.14
C SER A 19 -15.14 29.09 -10.12
N THR A 20 -15.08 28.68 -8.85
CA THR A 20 -16.01 29.10 -7.79
C THR A 20 -15.91 30.60 -7.45
N PRO A 21 -14.72 31.22 -7.30
CA PRO A 21 -14.59 32.67 -7.11
C PRO A 21 -15.08 33.50 -8.30
N LEU A 22 -14.99 32.98 -9.53
CA LEU A 22 -15.48 33.69 -10.72
C LEU A 22 -17.01 33.86 -10.70
N VAL A 23 -17.73 32.89 -10.14
CA VAL A 23 -19.18 32.98 -9.92
C VAL A 23 -19.52 33.98 -8.81
N TRP A 24 -18.67 34.06 -7.77
CA TRP A 24 -18.75 35.04 -6.68
C TRP A 24 -18.70 36.48 -7.19
N LEU A 25 -17.87 36.74 -8.20
CA LEU A 25 -17.68 38.07 -8.78
C LEU A 25 -18.90 38.56 -9.61
N LEU A 26 -19.80 37.64 -9.99
CA LEU A 26 -20.86 37.92 -10.98
C LEU A 26 -22.29 38.03 -10.40
N ASN A 27 -22.59 37.58 -9.17
CA ASN A 27 -24.01 37.30 -8.79
C ASN A 27 -24.54 37.73 -7.40
N GLY A 28 -23.86 38.60 -6.63
CA GLY A 28 -24.48 39.30 -5.47
C GLY A 28 -24.49 38.56 -4.11
N PRO A 29 -25.04 39.20 -3.04
CA PRO A 29 -24.73 38.89 -1.63
C PRO A 29 -25.21 37.53 -1.10
N ASP A 30 -26.31 36.98 -1.62
CA ASP A 30 -26.78 35.62 -1.27
C ASP A 30 -25.90 34.51 -1.88
N ALA A 31 -25.04 34.84 -2.84
CA ALA A 31 -24.07 33.91 -3.41
C ALA A 31 -23.02 33.47 -2.38
N GLY A 32 -22.77 34.25 -1.32
CA GLY A 32 -21.76 33.92 -0.32
C GLY A 32 -22.08 32.66 0.49
N GLN A 33 -23.34 32.48 0.91
CA GLN A 33 -23.76 31.31 1.70
C GLN A 33 -23.86 30.05 0.85
N LEU A 34 -24.43 30.18 -0.36
CA LEU A 34 -24.46 29.09 -1.35
C LEU A 34 -23.05 28.67 -1.78
N ALA A 35 -22.14 29.63 -1.97
CA ALA A 35 -20.75 29.34 -2.27
C ALA A 35 -20.03 28.66 -1.10
N GLY A 36 -20.23 29.14 0.14
CA GLY A 36 -19.67 28.51 1.33
C GLY A 36 -20.12 27.06 1.50
N ALA A 37 -21.43 26.81 1.35
CA ALA A 37 -22.01 25.47 1.38
C ALA A 37 -21.46 24.60 0.24
N SER A 38 -21.30 25.15 -0.96
CA SER A 38 -20.78 24.43 -2.12
C SER A 38 -19.30 24.07 -1.97
N VAL A 39 -18.48 24.98 -1.45
CA VAL A 39 -17.06 24.72 -1.17
C VAL A 39 -16.94 23.66 -0.06
N GLN A 40 -17.73 23.78 1.01
CA GLN A 40 -17.74 22.78 2.08
C GLN A 40 -18.16 21.39 1.57
N ALA A 41 -19.20 21.33 0.73
CA ALA A 41 -19.63 20.09 0.09
C ALA A 41 -18.53 19.53 -0.83
N ALA A 42 -17.89 20.36 -1.64
CA ALA A 42 -16.81 19.95 -2.54
C ALA A 42 -15.59 19.42 -1.77
N VAL A 43 -15.18 20.09 -0.69
CA VAL A 43 -14.09 19.63 0.19
C VAL A 43 -14.47 18.30 0.85
N GLY A 44 -15.71 18.14 1.31
CA GLY A 44 -16.20 16.88 1.89
C GLY A 44 -16.17 15.73 0.89
N VAL A 45 -16.65 15.95 -0.34
CA VAL A 45 -16.60 14.96 -1.43
C VAL A 45 -15.16 14.62 -1.79
N ALA A 46 -14.28 15.63 -1.90
CA ALA A 46 -12.86 15.41 -2.18
C ALA A 46 -12.17 14.59 -1.07
N ALA A 47 -12.49 14.87 0.21
CA ALA A 47 -11.98 14.11 1.34
C ALA A 47 -12.47 12.66 1.34
N LEU A 48 -13.74 12.43 0.99
CA LEU A 48 -14.29 11.07 0.85
C LEU A 48 -13.62 10.30 -0.29
N LEU A 49 -13.46 10.93 -1.47
CA LEU A 49 -12.75 10.32 -2.59
C LEU A 49 -11.29 10.02 -2.21
N TRP A 50 -10.61 10.98 -1.58
CA TRP A 50 -9.26 10.79 -1.07
C TRP A 50 -9.18 9.61 -0.09
N ALA A 51 -10.12 9.49 0.85
CA ALA A 51 -10.18 8.37 1.79
C ALA A 51 -10.43 7.03 1.09
N LEU A 52 -11.29 6.98 0.07
CA LEU A 52 -11.54 5.77 -0.72
C LEU A 52 -10.32 5.34 -1.56
N PHE A 53 -9.49 6.30 -1.98
CA PHE A 53 -8.27 6.04 -2.75
C PHE A 53 -7.01 5.91 -1.89
N GLN A 54 -7.08 6.22 -0.60
CA GLN A 54 -6.05 5.82 0.35
C GLN A 54 -6.10 4.29 0.47
N SER A 55 -5.27 3.62 -0.32
CA SER A 55 -4.96 2.22 -0.06
C SER A 55 -4.24 2.17 1.29
N PRO A 56 -4.71 1.38 2.27
CA PRO A 56 -3.93 1.17 3.48
C PRO A 56 -2.58 0.62 3.04
N ASP A 57 -1.49 1.28 3.45
CA ASP A 57 -0.16 0.75 3.23
C ASP A 57 -0.14 -0.65 3.81
N ARG A 58 -0.03 -1.66 2.95
CA ARG A 58 0.22 -3.05 3.37
C ARG A 58 1.69 -3.16 3.77
N ARG A 59 2.09 -2.31 4.71
CA ARG A 59 3.38 -2.38 5.37
C ARG A 59 3.29 -3.58 6.28
N THR A 60 4.06 -4.62 5.98
CA THR A 60 4.20 -5.75 6.88
C THR A 60 5.64 -5.82 7.32
N ASP A 61 5.84 -5.69 8.63
CA ASP A 61 7.14 -5.93 9.23
C ASP A 61 7.25 -7.41 9.58
N ASP A 62 8.12 -8.13 8.86
CA ASP A 62 8.32 -9.57 9.06
C ASP A 62 9.48 -9.77 10.04
N THR A 63 9.23 -10.47 11.16
CA THR A 63 10.26 -10.77 12.17
C THR A 63 10.28 -12.24 12.51
N ALA A 64 11.37 -12.93 12.17
CA ALA A 64 11.60 -14.34 12.49
C ALA A 64 12.72 -14.45 13.52
N VAL A 65 12.42 -14.88 14.74
CA VAL A 65 13.39 -14.99 15.84
C VAL A 65 13.50 -16.44 16.29
N SER A 66 14.73 -16.91 16.50
CA SER A 66 15.00 -18.26 17.02
C SER A 66 14.38 -19.35 16.13
N THR A 67 14.56 -19.24 14.81
CA THR A 67 14.05 -20.25 13.89
C THR A 67 14.78 -21.58 14.08
N GLY A 68 14.07 -22.67 13.84
CA GLY A 68 14.55 -24.03 14.07
C GLY A 68 15.42 -24.54 12.93
N GLN A 69 15.85 -25.79 13.09
CA GLN A 69 16.55 -26.53 12.04
C GLN A 69 15.58 -26.92 10.91
N VAL A 70 16.02 -26.73 9.67
CA VAL A 70 15.35 -27.27 8.48
C VAL A 70 16.17 -28.39 7.88
N ARG A 71 15.50 -29.49 7.56
CA ARG A 71 16.03 -30.53 6.66
C ARG A 71 15.07 -30.70 5.49
N ALA A 72 15.56 -30.52 4.28
CA ALA A 72 14.83 -30.73 3.05
C ALA A 72 15.53 -31.82 2.22
N GLY A 73 14.75 -32.73 1.64
CA GLY A 73 15.24 -33.84 0.84
C GLY A 73 14.22 -34.27 -0.20
N GLY A 74 14.67 -35.06 -1.18
CA GLY A 74 13.79 -35.63 -2.21
C GLY A 74 13.16 -34.59 -3.15
N GLY A 75 13.83 -33.47 -3.42
CA GLY A 75 13.31 -32.39 -4.27
C GLY A 75 12.33 -31.46 -3.56
N GLY A 76 12.20 -31.57 -2.23
CA GLY A 76 11.25 -30.78 -1.44
C GLY A 76 11.80 -29.44 -0.96
N THR A 77 10.89 -28.52 -0.59
CA THR A 77 11.23 -27.25 0.05
C THR A 77 10.81 -27.25 1.51
N GLY A 78 11.75 -26.97 2.43
CA GLY A 78 11.47 -26.79 3.85
C GLY A 78 11.71 -25.34 4.29
N VAL A 79 10.80 -24.78 5.09
CA VAL A 79 10.97 -23.44 5.67
C VAL A 79 10.72 -23.49 7.18
N SER A 80 11.65 -22.94 7.96
CA SER A 80 11.48 -22.65 9.39
C SER A 80 11.56 -21.14 9.60
N GLY A 81 10.41 -20.54 9.89
CA GLY A 81 10.24 -19.09 9.97
C GLY A 81 9.08 -18.65 9.10
N ILE A 82 9.21 -17.51 8.41
CA ILE A 82 8.12 -16.92 7.63
C ILE A 82 8.26 -17.32 6.16
N ARG A 83 7.18 -17.80 5.53
CA ARG A 83 7.11 -17.98 4.07
C ARG A 83 5.98 -17.13 3.49
N ARG A 84 6.30 -16.29 2.51
CA ARG A 84 5.35 -15.39 1.85
C ARG A 84 5.56 -15.43 0.34
N PRO A 85 4.79 -16.26 -0.39
CA PRO A 85 4.91 -16.43 -1.86
C PRO A 85 4.38 -15.22 -2.68
N GLY A 86 4.28 -14.04 -2.06
CA GLY A 86 3.83 -12.79 -2.69
C GLY A 86 4.89 -11.69 -2.73
N GLY A 87 6.14 -12.00 -2.34
CA GLY A 87 7.25 -11.05 -2.28
C GLY A 87 7.31 -10.23 -0.99
N GLU A 88 8.37 -9.43 -0.89
CA GLU A 88 8.62 -8.50 0.21
C GLU A 88 7.55 -7.38 0.17
N GLY A 89 6.83 -7.18 1.28
CA GLY A 89 5.91 -6.06 1.42
C GLY A 89 6.65 -4.71 1.44
N SER A 90 5.95 -3.60 1.70
CA SER A 90 6.60 -2.29 1.87
C SER A 90 7.19 -2.06 3.26
N GLY A 91 7.18 -3.09 4.12
CA GLY A 91 7.73 -3.03 5.48
C GLY A 91 9.16 -3.56 5.57
N SER A 92 9.67 -3.67 6.79
CA SER A 92 11.01 -4.15 7.09
C SER A 92 11.02 -5.65 7.38
N ALA A 93 12.09 -6.34 6.99
CA ALA A 93 12.28 -7.76 7.28
C ALA A 93 13.48 -7.96 8.23
N ARG A 94 13.29 -8.78 9.27
CA ARG A 94 14.33 -9.08 10.25
C ARG A 94 14.33 -10.56 10.62
N ALA A 95 15.46 -11.22 10.45
CA ALA A 95 15.68 -12.58 10.94
C ALA A 95 16.79 -12.57 11.99
N GLU A 96 16.56 -13.18 13.15
CA GLU A 96 17.51 -13.24 14.25
C GLU A 96 17.62 -14.64 14.82
N ARG A 97 18.84 -15.01 15.24
CA ARG A 97 19.14 -16.31 15.86
C ARG A 97 18.58 -17.47 15.03
N THR A 98 18.88 -17.49 13.74
CA THR A 98 18.34 -18.51 12.84
C THR A 98 19.03 -19.87 13.01
N GLY A 99 18.28 -20.93 12.73
CA GLY A 99 18.75 -22.32 12.87
C GLY A 99 19.45 -22.85 11.61
N PRO A 100 20.15 -23.99 11.72
CA PRO A 100 20.87 -24.58 10.60
C PRO A 100 19.92 -25.12 9.53
N VAL A 101 20.35 -25.03 8.27
CA VAL A 101 19.61 -25.56 7.11
C VAL A 101 20.43 -26.66 6.46
N THR A 102 19.77 -27.77 6.11
CA THR A 102 20.35 -28.84 5.29
C THR A 102 19.38 -29.17 4.17
N ALA A 103 19.83 -29.07 2.92
CA ALA A 103 19.08 -29.51 1.75
C ALA A 103 19.91 -30.55 1.00
N HIS A 104 19.30 -31.69 0.65
CA HIS A 104 20.01 -32.78 -0.03
C HIS A 104 19.20 -33.37 -1.19
N GLY A 105 19.87 -33.71 -2.29
CA GLY A 105 19.26 -34.17 -3.53
C GLY A 105 18.81 -33.02 -4.44
N ASP A 106 18.68 -33.34 -5.74
CA ASP A 106 18.32 -32.36 -6.77
C ASP A 106 16.93 -31.77 -6.52
N GLY A 107 16.80 -30.45 -6.69
CA GLY A 107 15.56 -29.71 -6.45
C GLY A 107 15.22 -29.42 -4.99
N SER A 108 16.03 -29.89 -4.02
CA SER A 108 15.77 -29.63 -2.61
C SER A 108 16.17 -28.21 -2.21
N ALA A 109 15.32 -27.53 -1.44
CA ALA A 109 15.56 -26.18 -0.94
C ALA A 109 15.21 -26.05 0.55
N GLY A 110 15.94 -25.24 1.29
CA GLY A 110 15.72 -25.04 2.71
C GLY A 110 15.92 -23.58 3.10
N VAL A 111 15.03 -23.04 3.95
CA VAL A 111 15.16 -21.69 4.51
C VAL A 111 14.94 -21.73 6.02
N SER A 112 15.86 -21.14 6.78
CA SER A 112 15.66 -20.82 8.19
C SER A 112 15.72 -19.30 8.34
N GLY A 113 14.58 -18.67 8.59
CA GLY A 113 14.43 -17.21 8.52
C GLY A 113 13.17 -16.82 7.73
N ILE A 114 13.34 -15.98 6.70
CA ILE A 114 12.23 -15.46 5.90
C ILE A 114 12.42 -15.86 4.44
N ASP A 115 11.39 -16.47 3.86
CA ASP A 115 11.34 -16.91 2.47
C ASP A 115 10.26 -16.12 1.70
N TYR A 116 10.70 -15.37 0.69
CA TYR A 116 9.83 -14.64 -0.25
C TYR A 116 9.73 -15.32 -1.62
N THR A 117 10.35 -16.49 -1.79
CA THR A 117 10.31 -17.22 -3.04
C THR A 117 8.99 -17.98 -3.18
N GLY A 118 8.38 -17.84 -4.37
CA GLY A 118 7.14 -18.47 -4.78
C GLY A 118 7.39 -19.39 -5.97
#